data_AF-A0A454WGA5-F1
#
_entry.id   AF-A0A454WGA5-F1
#
_cell.length_a   1.000
_cell.length_b   1.000
_cell.length_c   1.000
_cell.angle_alpha   90.00
_cell.angle_beta   90.00
_cell.angle_gamma   90.00
#
_symmetry.space_group_name_H-M   'P 1'
#
loop_
_entity.id
_entity.type
_entity.pdbx_description
1 polymer ?
#
loop_
_entity_poly.entity_id
_entity_poly.type
_entity_poly.pdbx_seq_one_letter_code
_entity_poly.pdbx_strand_id
1 'polypeptide(L)'
;MLPPEPPPLPALTRAEAELIDRYLEVVDLLGRINPARDGDTYRGLRAAQALVGKASALRDALALMHRRGETDVHASTLARALRVLDGERRTARLAIPRHPAD
;
A
#
# COMPACT_ATOMS: atom_id res chain seq x y z
N MET A 1 24.90 -18.64 2.90
CA MET A 1 24.21 -18.44 1.61
C MET A 1 23.51 -17.11 1.69
N LEU A 2 23.88 -16.14 0.84
CA LEU A 2 23.18 -14.85 0.77
C LEU A 2 21.78 -15.11 0.18
N PRO A 3 20.70 -14.49 0.69
CA PRO A 3 19.39 -14.60 0.05
C PRO A 3 19.49 -14.15 -1.43
N PRO A 4 18.71 -14.77 -2.33
CA PRO A 4 18.69 -14.37 -3.73
C PRO A 4 18.31 -12.89 -3.86
N GLU A 5 18.96 -12.19 -4.80
CA GLU A 5 18.65 -10.79 -5.08
C GLU A 5 17.19 -10.65 -5.52
N PRO A 6 16.43 -9.67 -4.99
CA PRO A 6 15.06 -9.48 -5.40
C PRO A 6 14.99 -9.15 -6.90
N PRO A 7 13.94 -9.59 -7.61
CA PRO A 7 13.78 -9.25 -9.01
C PRO A 7 13.72 -7.73 -9.18
N PRO A 8 14.24 -7.18 -10.30
CA PRO A 8 14.24 -5.74 -10.51
C PRO A 8 12.80 -5.21 -10.61
N LEU A 9 12.63 -3.98 -10.12
CA LEU A 9 11.39 -3.23 -10.27
C LEU A 9 11.06 -3.13 -11.78
N PRO A 10 9.82 -3.44 -12.21
CA PRO A 10 9.44 -3.24 -13.59
C PRO A 10 9.50 -1.75 -13.96
N ALA A 11 9.57 -1.45 -15.26
CA ALA A 11 9.42 -0.07 -15.72
C ALA A 11 8.01 0.41 -15.39
N LEU A 12 7.92 1.46 -14.57
CA LEU A 12 6.68 2.11 -14.21
C LEU A 12 6.64 3.50 -14.84
N THR A 13 5.47 3.91 -15.30
CA THR A 13 5.24 5.34 -15.54
C THR A 13 5.31 6.10 -14.20
N ARG A 14 5.51 7.42 -14.28
CA ARG A 14 5.45 8.26 -13.08
C ARG A 14 4.09 8.16 -12.37
N ALA A 15 3.00 7.99 -13.12
CA ALA A 15 1.66 7.88 -12.56
C ALA A 15 1.45 6.54 -11.85
N GLU A 16 1.94 5.44 -12.41
CA GLU A 16 1.89 4.12 -11.79
C GLU A 16 2.72 4.04 -10.49
N ALA A 17 3.92 4.64 -10.49
CA ALA A 17 4.74 4.74 -9.29
C ALA A 17 4.03 5.55 -8.19
N GLU A 18 3.48 6.71 -8.54
CA GLU A 18 2.69 7.54 -7.62
C GLU A 18 1.47 6.79 -7.07
N LEU A 19 0.75 6.05 -7.93
CA LEU A 19 -0.38 5.23 -7.52
C LEU A 19 0.03 4.17 -6.48
N ILE A 20 1.14 3.46 -6.72
CA ILE A 20 1.66 2.45 -5.79
C ILE A 20 2.06 3.09 -4.45
N ASP A 21 2.80 4.20 -4.49
CA ASP A 21 3.26 4.88 -3.27
C ASP A 21 2.08 5.34 -2.42
N ARG A 22 1.08 5.98 -3.03
CA ARG A 22 -0.14 6.43 -2.33
C ARG A 22 -0.97 5.24 -1.83
N TYR A 23 -1.04 4.14 -2.58
CA TYR A 23 -1.71 2.92 -2.15
C TYR A 23 -1.03 2.29 -0.92
N LEU A 24 0.30 2.15 -0.93
CA LEU A 24 1.05 1.57 0.18
C LEU A 24 0.98 2.43 1.44
N GLU A 25 0.96 3.76 1.31
CA GLU A 25 0.72 4.67 2.44
C GLU A 25 -0.64 4.42 3.12
N VAL A 26 -1.69 4.21 2.32
CA VAL A 26 -3.02 3.86 2.84
C VAL A 26 -3.01 2.49 3.51
N VAL A 27 -2.41 1.48 2.89
CA VAL A 27 -2.28 0.12 3.45
C VAL A 27 -1.54 0.15 4.80
N ASP A 28 -0.45 0.89 4.90
CA ASP A 28 0.32 0.98 6.14
C ASP A 28 -0.48 1.64 7.27
N LEU A 29 -1.31 2.63 6.95
CA LEU A 29 -2.19 3.28 7.93
C LEU A 29 -3.34 2.36 8.35
N LEU A 30 -3.98 1.68 7.41
CA LEU A 30 -5.01 0.68 7.69
C LEU A 30 -4.47 -0.46 8.56
N GLY A 31 -3.24 -0.93 8.30
CA GLY A 31 -2.58 -1.95 9.11
C GLY A 31 -2.29 -1.50 10.55
N ARG A 32 -2.04 -0.19 10.77
CA ARG A 32 -1.83 0.38 12.11
C ARG A 32 -3.12 0.55 12.92
N ILE A 33 -4.25 0.74 12.26
CA ILE A 33 -5.56 0.86 12.93
C ILE A 33 -6.31 -0.46 13.00
N ASN A 34 -5.72 -1.55 12.50
CA ASN A 34 -6.35 -2.86 12.51
C ASN A 34 -6.62 -3.30 13.97
N PRO A 35 -7.89 -3.40 14.39
CA PRO A 35 -8.23 -3.71 15.78
C PRO A 35 -7.94 -5.17 16.16
N ALA A 36 -7.66 -6.04 15.18
CA ALA A 36 -7.28 -7.43 15.41
C ALA A 36 -5.76 -7.60 15.69
N ARG A 37 -5.02 -6.50 15.84
CA ARG A 37 -3.59 -6.48 16.15
C ARG A 37 -3.33 -5.60 17.36
N ASP A 38 -2.35 -5.98 18.16
CA ASP A 38 -1.97 -5.19 19.33
C ASP A 38 -1.47 -3.80 18.94
N GLY A 39 -1.84 -2.81 19.76
CA GLY A 39 -1.46 -1.43 19.57
C GLY A 39 -2.06 -0.51 20.62
N ASP A 40 -1.54 0.72 20.71
CA ASP A 40 -2.09 1.74 21.59
C ASP A 40 -3.12 2.62 20.86
N THR A 41 -4.16 3.04 21.58
CA THR A 41 -5.28 3.81 21.03
C THR A 41 -4.85 5.17 20.49
N TYR A 42 -3.81 5.78 21.06
CA TYR A 42 -3.30 7.08 20.61
C TYR A 42 -2.63 6.98 19.23
N ARG A 43 -1.77 5.97 19.02
CA ARG A 43 -1.16 5.68 17.72
C ARG A 43 -2.21 5.30 16.69
N GLY A 44 -3.22 4.53 17.09
CA GLY A 44 -4.39 4.23 16.27
C GLY A 44 -5.11 5.51 15.82
N LEU A 45 -5.39 6.42 16.75
CA LEU A 45 -6.03 7.71 16.46
C LEU A 45 -5.21 8.55 15.47
N ARG A 46 -3.88 8.66 15.69
CA ARG A 46 -2.99 9.41 14.79
C ARG A 46 -2.94 8.81 13.39
N ALA A 47 -2.95 7.48 13.28
CA ALA A 47 -3.00 6.79 12.00
C ALA A 47 -4.34 7.02 11.28
N ALA A 48 -5.46 6.94 12.00
CA ALA A 48 -6.79 7.21 11.45
C ALA A 48 -6.93 8.66 10.94
N GLN A 49 -6.38 9.63 11.68
CA GLN A 49 -6.35 11.04 11.25
C GLN A 49 -5.54 11.22 9.96
N ALA A 50 -4.37 10.58 9.87
CA ALA A 50 -3.53 10.65 8.67
C ALA A 50 -4.16 9.95 7.45
N LEU A 51 -4.94 8.89 7.68
CA LEU A 51 -5.56 8.08 6.64
C LEU A 51 -6.42 8.90 5.69
N VAL A 52 -7.19 9.86 6.21
CA VAL A 52 -8.07 10.71 5.39
C VAL A 52 -7.27 11.48 4.33
N GLY A 53 -6.13 12.05 4.71
CA GLY A 53 -5.25 12.76 3.79
C GLY A 53 -4.62 11.83 2.76
N LYS A 54 -4.16 10.65 3.18
CA LYS A 54 -3.52 9.68 2.27
C LYS A 54 -4.51 9.04 1.30
N ALA A 55 -5.72 8.74 1.76
CA ALA A 55 -6.80 8.25 0.90
C ALA A 55 -7.23 9.32 -0.12
N SER A 56 -7.27 10.59 0.28
CA SER A 56 -7.56 11.70 -0.64
C SER A 56 -6.47 11.83 -1.71
N ALA A 57 -5.19 11.73 -1.33
CA ALA A 57 -4.08 11.76 -2.29
C ALA A 57 -4.11 10.58 -3.27
N LEU A 58 -4.45 9.37 -2.79
CA LEU A 58 -4.65 8.19 -3.65
C LEU A 58 -5.79 8.42 -4.67
N ARG A 59 -6.94 8.93 -4.21
CA ARG A 59 -8.05 9.31 -5.09
C ARG A 59 -7.60 10.34 -6.13
N ASP A 60 -6.84 11.35 -5.71
CA ASP A 60 -6.41 12.45 -6.59
C ASP A 60 -5.41 11.97 -7.66
N ALA A 61 -4.53 11.01 -7.32
CA ALA A 61 -3.65 10.33 -8.28
C ALA A 61 -4.46 9.58 -9.35
N LEU A 62 -5.45 8.77 -8.94
CA LEU A 62 -6.35 8.07 -9.86
C LEU A 62 -7.17 9.04 -10.71
N ALA A 63 -7.67 10.12 -10.12
CA ALA A 63 -8.41 11.14 -10.85
C ALA A 63 -7.54 11.86 -11.87
N LEU A 64 -6.26 12.09 -11.58
CA LEU A 64 -5.31 12.67 -12.52
C LEU A 64 -5.02 11.73 -13.69
N MET A 65 -4.78 10.44 -13.42
CA MET A 65 -4.63 9.41 -14.46
C MET A 65 -5.84 9.41 -15.40
N HIS A 66 -7.04 9.34 -14.82
CA HIS A 66 -8.28 9.34 -15.59
C HIS A 66 -8.44 10.59 -16.46
N ARG A 67 -8.16 11.79 -15.91
CA ARG A 67 -8.21 13.06 -16.68
C ARG A 67 -7.20 13.10 -17.83
N ARG A 68 -6.10 12.35 -17.76
CA ARG A 68 -5.10 12.22 -18.83
C ARG A 68 -5.46 11.17 -19.88
N GLY A 69 -6.59 10.47 -19.72
CA GLY A 69 -6.98 9.36 -20.58
C GLY A 69 -6.29 8.04 -20.23
N GLU A 70 -5.58 7.96 -19.11
CA GLU A 70 -5.03 6.71 -18.57
C GLU A 70 -6.16 5.95 -17.87
N THR A 71 -6.97 5.21 -18.62
CA THR A 71 -8.20 4.56 -18.13
C THR A 71 -8.00 3.16 -17.59
N ASP A 72 -6.90 2.50 -17.97
CA ASP A 72 -6.61 1.12 -17.61
C ASP A 72 -5.41 1.02 -16.68
N VAL A 73 -5.47 0.07 -15.76
CA VAL A 73 -4.37 -0.28 -14.85
C VAL A 73 -3.81 -1.63 -15.25
N HIS A 74 -2.50 -1.69 -15.54
CA HIS A 74 -1.80 -2.93 -15.85
C HIS A 74 -1.52 -3.74 -14.57
N ALA A 75 -2.55 -4.44 -14.09
CA ALA A 75 -2.53 -5.14 -12.80
C ALA A 75 -1.36 -6.12 -12.63
N SER A 76 -0.94 -6.81 -13.69
CA SER A 76 0.21 -7.74 -13.64
C SER A 76 1.54 -7.00 -13.36
N THR A 77 1.76 -5.86 -14.01
CA THR A 77 2.93 -4.99 -13.80
C THR A 77 2.92 -4.42 -12.39
N LEU A 78 1.78 -3.86 -11.95
CA LEU A 78 1.68 -3.29 -10.61
C LEU A 78 1.79 -4.35 -9.51
N ALA A 79 1.24 -5.55 -9.71
CA ALA A 79 1.41 -6.65 -8.78
C ALA A 79 2.88 -7.07 -8.64
N ARG A 80 3.63 -7.12 -9.75
CA ARG A 80 5.07 -7.38 -9.70
C ARG A 80 5.82 -6.27 -8.96
N ALA A 81 5.50 -5.00 -9.22
CA ALA A 81 6.09 -3.88 -8.51
C ALA A 81 5.78 -3.92 -7.01
N LEU A 82 4.53 -4.20 -6.62
CA LEU A 82 4.13 -4.37 -5.24
C LEU A 82 4.92 -5.48 -4.54
N ARG A 83 5.15 -6.64 -5.18
CA ARG A 83 5.97 -7.70 -4.58
C ARG A 83 7.41 -7.26 -4.32
N VAL A 84 8.02 -6.53 -5.26
CA VAL A 84 9.37 -5.96 -5.10
C VAL A 84 9.40 -4.93 -3.97
N LEU A 85 8.33 -4.15 -3.82
CA LEU A 85 8.17 -3.11 -2.79
C LEU A 85 7.60 -3.65 -1.47
N ASP A 86 7.70 -4.95 -1.23
CA ASP A 86 7.27 -5.60 0.01
C ASP A 86 5.75 -5.44 0.30
N GLY A 87 4.96 -5.26 -0.76
CA GLY A 87 3.51 -5.10 -0.72
C GLY A 87 2.80 -6.29 -0.09
N GLU A 88 3.30 -7.52 -0.26
CA GLU A 88 2.72 -8.71 0.38
C GLU A 88 2.80 -8.62 1.92
N ARG A 89 3.96 -8.24 2.47
CA ARG A 89 4.14 -8.08 3.92
C ARG A 89 3.30 -6.93 4.46
N ARG A 90 3.22 -5.81 3.74
CA ARG A 90 2.43 -4.65 4.15
C ARG A 90 0.94 -4.95 4.13
N THR A 91 0.42 -5.55 3.07
CA THR A 91 -1.01 -5.90 2.94
C THR A 91 -1.44 -7.03 3.88
N ALA A 92 -0.55 -7.96 4.24
CA ALA A 92 -0.82 -8.97 5.26
C ALA A 92 -1.16 -8.38 6.64
N ARG A 93 -0.81 -7.12 6.91
CA ARG A 93 -1.19 -6.42 8.15
C ARG A 93 -2.68 -6.11 8.24
N LEU A 94 -3.38 -6.11 7.10
CA LEU A 94 -4.83 -5.87 7.04
C LEU A 94 -5.65 -7.09 7.45
N ALA A 95 -5.08 -8.28 7.33
CA ALA A 95 -5.77 -9.52 7.67
C ALA A 95 -5.93 -9.67 9.18
N ILE A 96 -7.02 -10.35 9.58
CA ILE A 96 -7.20 -10.86 10.94
C ILE A 96 -6.16 -11.98 11.15
N PRO A 97 -5.29 -11.90 12.17
CA PRO A 97 -4.34 -12.97 12.47
C PRO A 97 -5.05 -14.31 12.71
N ARG A 98 -4.54 -15.39 12.12
CA ARG A 98 -5.09 -16.75 12.32
C ARG A 98 -4.79 -17.33 13.70
N HIS A 99 -3.76 -16.82 14.34
CA HIS A 99 -3.39 -17.09 15.73
C HIS A 99 -3.20 -15.75 16.43
N PRO A 100 -3.56 -15.62 17.72
CA PRO A 100 -3.17 -14.45 18.50
C PRO A 100 -1.64 -14.30 18.38
N ALA A 101 -1.16 -13.06 18.22
CA ALA A 101 0.26 -12.80 18.28
C ALA A 101 0.74 -13.17 19.69
N ASP A 102 1.76 -14.02 19.79
CA ASP A 102 2.47 -14.27 21.05
C ASP A 102 3.22 -13.02 21.51
#